data_AF-A0A975HMZ8-F1
#
_entry.id   AF-A0A975HMZ8-F1
#
_cell.length_a   1.000
_cell.length_b   1.000
_cell.length_c   1.000
_cell.angle_alpha   90.00
_cell.angle_beta   90.00
_cell.angle_gamma   90.00
#
_symmetry.space_group_name_H-M   'P 1'
#
loop_
_entity.id
_entity.type
_entity.pdbx_description
1 polymer ?
#
loop_
_entity_poly.entity_id
_entity_poly.type
_entity_poly.pdbx_seq_one_letter_code
_entity_poly.pdbx_strand_id
1 'polypeptide(L)'
;MSHIAITELLKGTVAVDSQVTVKGWIRTRRDSKAGISFLAVHDGSCFDPIQAVVPNSLNNYDEITRLTASCSVSVTGKLVASEGAGQSFEIQAESVEVLGWVENPDTYPMAAKRHSIEYLREHAHLRPRTNVIGAVTRVRNCLAQAIHRFYHERGYVWISTPIVTASDCEGAGEMFRVSTLDMNNLPRTDKGDVDYSEDFFGKEAFLTVSGQLNGETYASAMSKIYTFGPTFRAENSNTSRHLAEFWMVEPEVAFADLNDIAKLAEDMLKYVFKAVLTERPDDMAFFAERIEPTAVTRLESFIDKDFAQVDYTDAITILQNCGKQFEFPVEWGVDLQSEHERYLAEVHFEAPVVIKNYPRDIKAFYMRQNEDGKTVAAMDVVAPGIGEIIGGSQREERLDVLDARLDEMGLNKEDYWWYRDLRRYGTVPHSGFGLGFERLVAYVTGMGNVRDVIAFPRTKGSATF
;
A
#
# COMPACT_ATOMS: atom_id res chain seq x y z
N MET A 1 -8.31 30.27 -13.44
CA MET A 1 -8.18 29.67 -12.08
C MET A 1 -7.58 30.74 -11.18
N SER A 2 -8.16 30.99 -9.99
CA SER A 2 -7.84 32.19 -9.17
C SER A 2 -6.71 32.01 -8.15
N HIS A 3 -6.01 30.87 -8.16
CA HIS A 3 -4.79 30.61 -7.38
C HIS A 3 -3.97 29.49 -8.05
N ILE A 4 -2.70 29.38 -7.69
CA ILE A 4 -1.70 28.45 -8.27
C ILE A 4 -1.24 27.48 -7.17
N ALA A 5 -1.03 26.21 -7.54
CA ALA A 5 -0.47 25.22 -6.61
C ALA A 5 1.01 25.53 -6.31
N ILE A 6 1.42 25.34 -5.06
CA ILE A 6 2.79 25.65 -4.62
C ILE A 6 3.82 24.84 -5.40
N THR A 7 3.51 23.59 -5.76
CA THR A 7 4.40 22.76 -6.59
C THR A 7 4.71 23.38 -7.96
N GLU A 8 3.77 24.12 -8.57
CA GLU A 8 3.98 24.78 -9.86
C GLU A 8 5.00 25.93 -9.73
N LEU A 9 4.92 26.68 -8.62
CA LEU A 9 5.85 27.76 -8.31
C LEU A 9 7.26 27.20 -8.06
N LEU A 10 7.37 26.18 -7.21
CA LEU A 10 8.67 25.59 -6.84
C LEU A 10 9.34 24.84 -8.00
N LYS A 11 8.57 24.30 -8.95
CA LYS A 11 9.09 23.72 -10.20
C LYS A 11 9.52 24.77 -11.24
N GLY A 12 9.32 26.06 -10.97
CA GLY A 12 9.67 27.14 -11.89
C GLY A 12 8.80 27.18 -13.15
N THR A 13 7.59 26.61 -13.11
CA THR A 13 6.65 26.65 -14.24
C THR A 13 6.00 28.03 -14.41
N VAL A 14 6.06 28.86 -13.36
CA VAL A 14 5.61 30.24 -13.36
C VAL A 14 6.82 31.16 -13.42
N ALA A 15 6.78 32.14 -14.32
CA ALA A 15 7.89 33.07 -14.51
C ALA A 15 8.10 33.95 -13.26
N VAL A 16 9.36 34.21 -12.95
CA VAL A 16 9.74 35.24 -11.97
C VAL A 16 9.12 36.58 -12.37
N ASP A 17 8.83 37.41 -11.37
CA ASP A 17 8.13 38.68 -11.47
C ASP A 17 6.63 38.60 -11.78
N SER A 18 6.07 37.40 -11.92
CA SER A 18 4.62 37.21 -12.08
C SER A 18 3.87 37.53 -10.78
N GLN A 19 2.69 38.13 -10.92
CA GLN A 19 1.71 38.22 -9.84
C GLN A 19 1.09 36.84 -9.61
N VAL A 20 1.16 36.33 -8.38
CA VAL A 20 0.64 35.01 -8.02
C VAL A 20 -0.25 35.10 -6.80
N THR A 21 -1.24 34.20 -6.74
CA THR A 21 -2.03 33.94 -5.53
C THR A 21 -1.88 32.47 -5.16
N VAL A 22 -1.51 32.21 -3.91
CA VAL A 22 -1.46 30.86 -3.32
C VAL A 22 -2.44 30.76 -2.16
N LYS A 23 -3.03 29.58 -1.97
CA LYS A 23 -3.90 29.28 -0.83
C LYS A 23 -3.40 28.02 -0.15
N GLY A 24 -3.32 28.06 1.17
CA GLY A 24 -2.81 26.94 1.94
C GLY A 24 -2.87 27.20 3.44
N TRP A 25 -2.08 26.43 4.18
CA TRP A 25 -1.97 26.48 5.62
C TRP A 25 -0.58 26.91 6.05
N ILE A 26 -0.50 27.59 7.18
CA ILE A 26 0.78 27.99 7.78
C ILE A 26 1.49 26.73 8.32
N ARG A 27 2.68 26.43 7.82
CA ARG A 27 3.58 25.43 8.41
C ARG A 27 4.33 26.04 9.59
N THR A 28 4.95 27.20 9.37
CA THR A 28 5.64 27.99 10.38
C THR A 28 5.50 29.47 10.07
N ARG A 29 5.62 30.30 11.11
CA ARG A 29 5.78 31.76 11.01
C ARG A 29 7.04 32.15 11.76
N ARG A 30 7.82 33.07 11.19
CA ARG A 30 8.97 33.70 11.87
C ARG A 30 8.88 35.21 11.70
N ASP A 31 9.11 35.95 12.77
CA ASP A 31 9.06 37.41 12.76
C ASP A 31 10.48 37.99 12.86
N SER A 32 10.79 38.97 12.03
CA SER A 32 12.05 39.73 12.04
C SER A 32 11.94 40.96 12.92
N LYS A 33 13.06 41.33 13.56
CA LYS A 33 13.20 42.61 14.28
C LYS A 33 13.00 43.84 13.38
N ALA A 34 13.12 43.67 12.06
CA ALA A 34 12.91 44.73 11.07
C ALA A 34 11.43 44.96 10.69
N GLY A 35 10.47 44.27 11.33
CA GLY A 35 9.05 44.42 11.00
C GLY A 35 8.65 43.67 9.73
N ILE A 36 9.16 42.46 9.56
CA ILE A 36 8.82 41.56 8.45
C ILE A 36 8.45 40.20 9.04
N SER A 37 7.36 39.60 8.57
CA SER A 37 6.99 38.22 8.90
C SER A 37 7.28 37.30 7.71
N PHE A 38 7.87 36.14 7.98
CA PHE A 38 8.09 35.07 7.02
C PHE A 38 7.05 33.97 7.28
N LEU A 39 6.12 33.80 6.35
CA LEU A 39 5.10 32.75 6.39
C LEU A 39 5.56 31.59 5.50
N ALA A 40 5.79 30.42 6.08
CA ALA A 40 5.95 29.20 5.31
C ALA A 40 4.56 28.62 5.05
N VAL A 41 4.04 28.78 3.83
CA VAL A 41 2.71 28.32 3.43
C VAL A 41 2.83 26.97 2.72
N HIS A 42 2.01 26.00 3.08
CA HIS A 42 1.92 24.71 2.38
C HIS A 42 0.49 24.41 1.97
N ASP A 43 0.31 23.73 0.84
CA ASP A 43 -1.00 23.34 0.30
C ASP A 43 -1.14 21.80 0.14
N GLY A 44 -0.06 21.06 0.41
CA GLY A 44 0.01 19.61 0.29
C GLY A 44 0.44 19.10 -1.09
N SER A 45 0.56 19.98 -2.10
CA SER A 45 0.91 19.61 -3.49
C SER A 45 2.34 19.07 -3.65
N CYS A 46 3.26 19.49 -2.79
CA CYS A 46 4.64 19.01 -2.69
C CYS A 46 5.12 18.98 -1.23
N PHE A 47 6.35 18.50 -1.01
CA PHE A 47 6.91 18.46 0.34
C PHE A 47 7.14 19.85 0.91
N ASP A 48 7.80 20.72 0.13
CA ASP A 48 8.25 22.02 0.59
C ASP A 48 7.13 23.07 0.63
N PRO A 49 7.11 23.94 1.65
CA PRO A 49 6.26 25.12 1.65
C PRO A 49 6.88 26.21 0.75
N ILE A 50 6.07 27.17 0.31
CA ILE A 50 6.60 28.42 -0.24
C ILE A 50 6.70 29.48 0.86
N GLN A 51 7.82 30.20 0.88
CA GLN A 51 7.98 31.35 1.77
C GLN A 51 7.24 32.56 1.19
N ALA A 52 6.41 33.21 2.00
CA ALA A 52 5.89 34.54 1.75
C ALA A 52 6.53 35.54 2.72
N VAL A 53 7.13 36.59 2.16
CA VAL A 53 7.74 37.70 2.88
C VAL A 53 6.69 38.79 3.03
N VAL A 54 6.29 39.06 4.26
CA VAL A 54 5.16 39.94 4.57
C VAL A 54 5.65 41.21 5.27
N PRO A 55 5.48 42.40 4.66
CA PRO A 55 5.90 43.65 5.29
C PRO A 55 4.88 44.11 6.35
N ASN A 56 5.36 44.82 7.38
CA ASN A 56 4.50 45.46 8.40
C ASN A 56 3.61 46.59 7.87
N SER A 57 3.77 46.99 6.62
CA SER A 57 2.94 47.99 5.96
C SER A 57 1.55 47.46 5.57
N LEU A 58 1.31 46.15 5.63
CA LEU A 58 -0.03 45.60 5.38
C LEU A 58 -1.00 45.99 6.51
N ASN A 59 -2.20 46.44 6.13
CA ASN A 59 -3.21 46.95 7.08
C ASN A 59 -3.61 45.96 8.18
N ASN A 60 -3.53 44.65 7.92
CA ASN A 60 -3.89 43.59 8.86
C ASN A 60 -2.65 42.88 9.45
N TYR A 61 -1.48 43.54 9.48
CA TYR A 61 -0.25 42.92 9.97
C TYR A 61 -0.34 42.42 11.42
N ASP A 62 -1.11 43.10 12.27
CA ASP A 62 -1.38 42.65 13.65
C ASP A 62 -2.10 41.29 13.70
N GLU A 63 -2.93 40.97 12.70
CA GLU A 63 -3.51 39.63 12.57
C GLU A 63 -2.46 38.62 12.10
N ILE A 64 -1.63 39.00 11.14
CA ILE A 64 -0.59 38.13 10.56
C ILE A 64 0.42 37.68 11.65
N THR A 65 0.80 38.59 12.55
CA THR A 65 1.68 38.30 13.70
C THR A 65 1.02 37.44 14.80
N ARG A 66 -0.24 37.01 14.60
CA ARG A 66 -0.92 36.01 15.45
C ARG A 66 -1.13 34.66 14.76
N LEU A 67 -0.82 34.53 13.48
CA LEU A 67 -0.96 33.27 12.75
C LEU A 67 -0.14 32.16 13.39
N THR A 68 -0.77 31.02 13.64
CA THR A 68 -0.13 29.80 14.15
C THR A 68 -0.11 28.72 13.09
N ALA A 69 0.57 27.62 13.36
CA ALA A 69 0.54 26.45 12.48
C ALA A 69 -0.90 26.02 12.19
N SER A 70 -1.18 25.64 10.94
CA SER A 70 -2.49 25.24 10.43
C SER A 70 -3.60 26.31 10.37
N CYS A 71 -3.31 27.60 10.60
CA CYS A 71 -4.19 28.66 10.10
C CYS A 71 -4.20 28.64 8.57
N SER A 72 -5.36 28.82 7.94
CA SER A 72 -5.47 28.90 6.47
C SER A 72 -5.38 30.34 5.98
N VAL A 73 -4.64 30.55 4.90
CA VAL A 73 -4.37 31.87 4.33
C VAL A 73 -4.49 31.86 2.81
N SER A 74 -4.84 33.02 2.24
CA SER A 74 -4.67 33.36 0.83
C SER A 74 -3.60 34.44 0.75
N VAL A 75 -2.48 34.16 0.07
CA VAL A 75 -1.38 35.11 -0.10
C VAL A 75 -1.31 35.50 -1.57
N THR A 76 -1.38 36.80 -1.84
CA THR A 76 -1.18 37.36 -3.17
C THR A 76 0.03 38.28 -3.15
N GLY A 77 0.87 38.17 -4.17
CA GLY A 77 2.05 39.01 -4.31
C GLY A 77 2.90 38.62 -5.49
N LYS A 78 4.10 39.17 -5.54
CA LYS A 78 5.04 38.97 -6.65
C LYS A 78 5.97 37.79 -6.37
N LEU A 79 6.03 36.84 -7.30
CA LEU A 79 7.00 35.72 -7.23
C LEU A 79 8.40 36.24 -7.57
N VAL A 80 9.36 36.02 -6.69
CA VAL A 80 10.76 36.44 -6.88
C VAL A 80 11.72 35.28 -6.63
N ALA A 81 12.93 35.37 -7.18
CA ALA A 81 14.02 34.50 -6.77
C ALA A 81 14.34 34.77 -5.29
N SER A 82 14.46 33.71 -4.50
CA SER A 82 14.76 33.86 -3.07
C SER A 82 16.24 34.18 -2.85
N GLU A 83 16.51 35.13 -1.94
CA GLU A 83 17.86 35.41 -1.44
C GLU A 83 18.28 34.45 -0.31
N GLY A 84 17.33 33.72 0.28
CA GLY A 84 17.54 32.76 1.35
C GLY A 84 18.10 31.42 0.87
N ALA A 85 19.06 30.85 1.61
CA ALA A 85 19.59 29.52 1.34
C ALA A 85 18.52 28.42 1.55
N GLY A 86 18.45 27.47 0.62
CA GLY A 86 17.57 26.30 0.72
C GLY A 86 16.20 26.44 0.05
N GLN A 87 15.93 27.56 -0.63
CA GLN A 87 14.68 27.76 -1.38
C GLN A 87 14.95 28.57 -2.66
N SER A 88 14.36 28.17 -3.78
CA SER A 88 14.61 28.83 -5.08
C SER A 88 13.75 30.08 -5.29
N PHE A 89 12.56 30.11 -4.70
CA PHE A 89 11.58 31.17 -4.90
C PHE A 89 10.90 31.57 -3.59
N GLU A 90 10.44 32.82 -3.54
CA GLU A 90 9.57 33.32 -2.48
C GLU A 90 8.56 34.32 -3.05
N ILE A 91 7.50 34.62 -2.28
CA ILE A 91 6.48 35.60 -2.64
C ILE A 91 6.70 36.87 -1.81
N GLN A 92 6.91 38.00 -2.47
CA GLN A 92 6.82 39.32 -1.84
C GLN A 92 5.34 39.67 -1.68
N ALA A 93 4.81 39.49 -0.47
CA ALA A 93 3.37 39.54 -0.23
C ALA A 93 2.83 40.97 -0.28
N GLU A 94 1.82 41.19 -1.12
CA GLU A 94 1.09 42.46 -1.25
C GLU A 94 -0.24 42.41 -0.50
N SER A 95 -0.81 41.21 -0.34
CA SER A 95 -1.98 40.99 0.52
C SER A 95 -1.93 39.60 1.13
N VAL A 96 -2.33 39.50 2.40
CA VAL A 96 -2.57 38.23 3.08
C VAL A 96 -3.97 38.26 3.68
N GLU A 97 -4.83 37.34 3.24
CA GLU A 97 -6.16 37.13 3.81
C GLU A 97 -6.12 35.90 4.72
N VAL A 98 -6.59 36.03 5.97
CA VAL A 98 -6.75 34.89 6.87
C VAL A 98 -8.11 34.26 6.62
N LEU A 99 -8.12 33.05 6.07
CA LEU A 99 -9.35 32.32 5.70
C LEU A 99 -9.93 31.54 6.87
N GLY A 100 -9.09 31.11 7.80
CA GLY A 100 -9.49 30.27 8.92
C GLY A 100 -8.44 30.26 10.01
N TRP A 101 -8.91 30.50 11.23
CA TRP A 101 -8.10 30.45 12.44
C TRP A 101 -8.12 29.06 13.07
N VAL A 102 -7.02 28.69 13.73
CA VAL A 102 -7.06 27.63 14.73
C VAL A 102 -7.66 28.22 16.01
N GLU A 103 -8.85 27.73 16.38
CA GLU A 103 -9.64 28.29 17.50
C GLU A 103 -8.85 28.33 18.81
N ASN A 104 -8.19 27.22 19.16
CA ASN A 104 -7.37 27.10 20.35
C ASN A 104 -5.98 26.54 19.98
N PRO A 105 -4.99 27.41 19.69
CA PRO A 105 -3.65 26.98 19.29
C PRO A 105 -2.93 26.11 20.33
N ASP A 106 -3.19 26.34 21.63
CA ASP A 106 -2.56 25.63 22.73
C ASP A 106 -3.02 24.16 22.85
N THR A 107 -4.22 23.84 22.36
CA THR A 107 -4.79 22.48 22.36
C THR A 107 -4.75 21.83 21.00
N TYR A 108 -4.19 22.50 19.97
CA TYR A 108 -4.14 21.96 18.63
C TYR A 108 -3.22 20.73 18.55
N PRO A 109 -3.73 19.54 18.17
CA PRO A 109 -2.94 18.32 18.21
C PRO A 109 -1.71 18.35 17.28
N MET A 110 -1.83 18.98 16.10
CA MET A 110 -0.74 19.03 15.11
C MET A 110 0.09 20.31 15.21
N ALA A 111 0.32 20.80 16.43
CA ALA A 111 1.23 21.92 16.66
C ALA A 111 2.62 21.67 16.03
N ALA A 112 3.35 22.73 15.68
CA ALA A 112 4.67 22.68 15.04
C ALA A 112 5.79 22.22 16.01
N LYS A 113 5.66 21.00 16.49
CA LYS A 113 6.61 20.28 17.36
C LYS A 113 6.75 18.84 16.88
N ARG A 114 7.75 18.13 17.39
CA ARG A 114 7.89 16.70 17.13
C ARG A 114 6.79 15.93 17.86
N HIS A 115 6.14 15.02 17.13
CA HIS A 115 5.14 14.09 17.67
C HIS A 115 5.65 12.65 17.49
N SER A 116 5.22 11.73 18.37
CA SER A 116 5.42 10.30 18.13
C SER A 116 4.46 9.82 17.04
N ILE A 117 4.81 8.74 16.35
CA ILE A 117 3.94 8.16 15.32
C ILE A 117 2.66 7.60 15.95
N GLU A 118 2.74 7.06 17.16
CA GLU A 118 1.61 6.60 17.96
C GLU A 118 0.60 7.73 18.19
N TYR A 119 1.06 8.92 18.59
CA TYR A 119 0.19 10.08 18.79
C TYR A 119 -0.46 10.55 17.49
N LEU A 120 0.25 10.44 16.36
CA LEU A 120 -0.34 10.71 15.05
C LEU A 120 -1.46 9.73 14.70
N ARG A 121 -1.35 8.44 15.07
CA ARG A 121 -2.40 7.44 14.83
C ARG A 121 -3.70 7.78 15.59
N GLU A 122 -3.60 8.30 16.80
CA GLU A 122 -4.76 8.75 17.59
C GLU A 122 -5.52 9.92 16.91
N HIS A 123 -4.81 10.70 16.09
CA HIS A 123 -5.34 11.87 15.38
C HIS A 123 -5.33 11.66 13.86
N ALA A 124 -5.75 10.47 13.40
CA ALA A 124 -5.72 10.08 11.99
C ALA A 124 -6.37 11.10 11.03
N HIS A 125 -7.40 11.80 11.48
CA HIS A 125 -8.11 12.83 10.72
C HIS A 125 -7.30 14.13 10.53
N LEU A 126 -6.26 14.40 11.33
CA LEU A 126 -5.40 15.59 11.25
C LEU A 126 -3.96 15.28 10.85
N ARG A 127 -3.47 14.06 11.08
CA ARG A 127 -2.08 13.69 10.80
C ARG A 127 -1.60 13.95 9.35
N PRO A 128 -2.45 13.95 8.28
CA PRO A 128 -1.99 14.31 6.93
C PRO A 128 -1.43 15.73 6.81
N ARG A 129 -1.69 16.61 7.79
CA ARG A 129 -1.10 17.96 7.85
C ARG A 129 0.36 17.98 8.31
N THR A 130 0.88 16.86 8.78
CA THR A 130 2.29 16.72 9.16
C THR A 130 3.16 16.36 7.95
N ASN A 131 4.46 16.68 8.00
CA ASN A 131 5.39 16.37 6.92
C ASN A 131 5.43 14.86 6.61
N VAL A 132 5.48 14.01 7.64
CA VAL A 132 5.58 12.54 7.48
C VAL A 132 4.37 11.99 6.73
N ILE A 133 3.16 12.24 7.23
CA ILE A 133 1.97 11.63 6.60
C ILE A 133 1.59 12.31 5.30
N GLY A 134 1.90 13.61 5.14
CA GLY A 134 1.80 14.29 3.85
C GLY A 134 2.68 13.63 2.78
N ALA A 135 3.94 13.33 3.12
CA ALA A 135 4.87 12.62 2.24
C ALA A 135 4.40 11.20 1.93
N VAL A 136 3.96 10.44 2.95
CA VAL A 136 3.39 9.09 2.76
C VAL A 136 2.18 9.13 1.83
N THR A 137 1.30 10.13 1.97
CA THR A 137 0.11 10.29 1.13
C THR A 137 0.47 10.49 -0.34
N ARG A 138 1.46 11.37 -0.62
CA ARG A 138 1.92 11.63 -1.99
C ARG A 138 2.64 10.41 -2.60
N VAL A 139 3.48 9.72 -1.83
CA VAL A 139 4.15 8.49 -2.28
C VAL A 139 3.16 7.37 -2.54
N ARG A 140 2.17 7.16 -1.65
CA ARG A 140 1.09 6.19 -1.86
C ARG A 140 0.34 6.48 -3.16
N ASN A 141 -0.03 7.74 -3.41
CA ASN A 141 -0.68 8.12 -4.66
C ASN A 141 0.21 7.86 -5.88
N CYS A 142 1.49 8.23 -5.83
CA CYS A 142 2.45 7.97 -6.91
C CYS A 142 2.55 6.46 -7.22
N LEU A 143 2.67 5.62 -6.20
CA LEU A 143 2.71 4.15 -6.36
C LEU A 143 1.42 3.62 -7.00
N ALA A 144 0.25 4.06 -6.54
CA ALA A 144 -1.02 3.61 -7.11
C ALA A 144 -1.12 3.99 -8.61
N GLN A 145 -0.76 5.22 -8.97
CA GLN A 145 -0.74 5.68 -10.36
C GLN A 145 0.30 4.91 -11.19
N ALA A 146 1.49 4.64 -10.64
CA ALA A 146 2.52 3.87 -11.32
C ALA A 146 2.09 2.42 -11.59
N ILE A 147 1.39 1.78 -10.65
CA ILE A 147 0.82 0.44 -10.84
C ILE A 147 -0.20 0.43 -11.98
N HIS A 148 -1.16 1.37 -11.95
CA HIS A 148 -2.14 1.49 -13.02
C HIS A 148 -1.49 1.73 -14.39
N ARG A 149 -0.48 2.61 -14.47
CA ARG A 149 0.28 2.84 -15.72
C ARG A 149 1.04 1.61 -16.17
N PHE A 150 1.73 0.92 -15.27
CA PHE A 150 2.49 -0.30 -15.59
C PHE A 150 1.64 -1.33 -16.33
N TYR A 151 0.45 -1.61 -15.80
CA TYR A 151 -0.50 -2.55 -16.37
C TYR A 151 -1.18 -2.02 -17.63
N HIS A 152 -1.62 -0.75 -17.61
CA HIS A 152 -2.25 -0.11 -18.76
C HIS A 152 -1.35 -0.09 -20.01
N GLU A 153 -0.09 0.32 -19.85
CA GLU A 153 0.92 0.37 -20.92
C GLU A 153 1.24 -1.03 -21.49
N ARG A 154 0.95 -2.10 -20.73
CA ARG A 154 1.16 -3.50 -21.14
C ARG A 154 -0.13 -4.18 -21.61
N GLY A 155 -1.22 -3.43 -21.77
CA GLY A 155 -2.50 -3.93 -22.28
C GLY A 155 -3.24 -4.86 -21.32
N TYR A 156 -3.06 -4.70 -20.02
CA TYR A 156 -3.87 -5.37 -19.01
C TYR A 156 -5.19 -4.61 -18.81
N VAL A 157 -6.26 -5.35 -18.51
CA VAL A 157 -7.57 -4.77 -18.17
C VAL A 157 -7.76 -4.75 -16.66
N TRP A 158 -8.13 -3.59 -16.11
CA TRP A 158 -8.48 -3.49 -14.70
C TRP A 158 -9.88 -4.07 -14.47
N ILE A 159 -9.99 -5.01 -13.54
CA ILE A 159 -11.25 -5.66 -13.17
C ILE A 159 -11.59 -5.33 -11.72
N SER A 160 -12.78 -4.76 -11.51
CA SER A 160 -13.34 -4.57 -10.18
C SER A 160 -14.09 -5.83 -9.78
N THR A 161 -13.41 -6.71 -9.05
CA THR A 161 -13.99 -7.96 -8.53
C THR A 161 -14.96 -7.70 -7.37
N PRO A 162 -15.90 -8.62 -7.09
CA PRO A 162 -16.84 -8.48 -5.98
C PRO A 162 -16.13 -8.37 -4.63
N ILE A 163 -16.63 -7.49 -3.76
CA ILE A 163 -16.16 -7.38 -2.37
C ILE A 163 -16.95 -8.30 -1.43
N VAL A 164 -18.26 -8.42 -1.65
CA VAL A 164 -19.09 -9.39 -0.93
C VAL A 164 -19.01 -10.72 -1.66
N THR A 165 -18.69 -11.78 -0.94
CA THR A 165 -18.48 -13.13 -1.47
C THR A 165 -19.20 -14.18 -0.63
N ALA A 166 -19.53 -15.31 -1.24
CA ALA A 166 -19.95 -16.53 -0.55
C ALA A 166 -18.88 -17.64 -0.66
N SER A 167 -17.69 -17.30 -1.16
CA SER A 167 -16.58 -18.21 -1.40
C SER A 167 -15.36 -17.79 -0.58
N ASP A 168 -14.72 -18.75 0.08
CA ASP A 168 -13.42 -18.57 0.70
C ASP A 168 -12.32 -18.90 -0.33
N CYS A 169 -11.52 -17.89 -0.67
CA CYS A 169 -10.42 -18.01 -1.64
C CYS A 169 -9.21 -18.75 -1.03
N GLU A 170 -8.93 -18.52 0.25
CA GLU A 170 -7.70 -19.03 0.90
C GLU A 170 -7.99 -20.28 1.75
N GLY A 171 -9.26 -20.58 2.02
CA GLY A 171 -9.68 -21.77 2.77
C GLY A 171 -9.34 -21.73 4.27
N ALA A 172 -9.00 -20.54 4.79
CA ALA A 172 -8.57 -20.34 6.17
C ALA A 172 -9.71 -19.94 7.12
N GLY A 173 -10.91 -19.66 6.62
CA GLY A 173 -12.13 -19.49 7.41
C GLY A 173 -12.26 -18.20 8.23
N GLU A 174 -11.23 -17.36 8.33
CA GLU A 174 -11.27 -16.10 9.09
C GLU A 174 -11.75 -14.91 8.26
N MET A 175 -13.02 -14.94 7.83
CA MET A 175 -13.68 -13.88 7.05
C MET A 175 -14.68 -13.06 7.88
N PHE A 176 -14.84 -11.78 7.56
CA PHE A 176 -15.90 -10.95 8.15
C PHE A 176 -17.25 -11.28 7.52
N ARG A 177 -18.25 -11.68 8.32
CA ARG A 177 -19.61 -11.91 7.84
C ARG A 177 -20.32 -10.59 7.53
N VAL A 178 -21.03 -10.55 6.40
CA VAL A 178 -21.91 -9.45 5.97
C VAL A 178 -23.34 -9.96 6.04
N SER A 179 -24.14 -9.40 6.95
CA SER A 179 -25.50 -9.87 7.22
C SER A 179 -26.42 -8.70 7.56
N THR A 180 -27.70 -8.82 7.17
CA THR A 180 -28.76 -7.91 7.61
C THR A 180 -29.66 -8.52 8.69
N LEU A 181 -29.39 -9.75 9.12
CA LEU A 181 -30.17 -10.42 10.15
C LEU A 181 -30.10 -9.66 11.48
N ASP A 182 -31.23 -9.60 12.19
CA ASP A 182 -31.26 -9.08 13.55
C ASP A 182 -30.59 -10.08 14.50
N MET A 183 -29.40 -9.72 14.99
CA MET A 183 -28.63 -10.55 15.92
C MET A 183 -29.38 -10.84 17.24
N ASN A 184 -30.40 -10.05 17.59
CA ASN A 184 -31.25 -10.30 18.76
C ASN A 184 -32.47 -11.19 18.45
N ASN A 185 -32.82 -11.36 17.18
CA ASN A 185 -33.98 -12.12 16.73
C ASN A 185 -33.67 -12.91 15.45
N LEU A 186 -32.63 -13.75 15.52
CA LEU A 186 -32.18 -14.54 14.38
C LEU A 186 -33.27 -15.51 13.92
N PRO A 187 -33.63 -15.53 12.61
CA PRO A 187 -34.54 -16.53 12.08
C PRO A 187 -33.93 -17.92 12.22
N ARG A 188 -34.78 -18.93 12.44
CA ARG A 188 -34.37 -20.30 12.73
C ARG A 188 -35.06 -21.28 11.82
N THR A 189 -34.29 -22.23 11.31
CA THR A 189 -34.82 -23.40 10.60
C THR A 189 -35.54 -24.34 11.59
N ASP A 190 -36.28 -25.32 11.07
CA ASP A 190 -36.89 -26.40 11.89
C ASP A 190 -35.87 -27.18 12.75
N LYS A 191 -34.57 -27.13 12.40
CA LYS A 191 -33.48 -27.76 13.16
C LYS A 191 -32.91 -26.88 14.28
N GLY A 192 -33.32 -25.61 14.35
CA GLY A 192 -32.82 -24.62 15.32
C GLY A 192 -31.54 -23.89 14.87
N ASP A 193 -31.00 -24.20 13.69
CA ASP A 193 -29.90 -23.46 13.07
C ASP A 193 -30.38 -22.10 12.57
N VAL A 194 -29.45 -21.13 12.42
CA VAL A 194 -29.78 -19.84 11.80
C VAL A 194 -30.23 -20.06 10.37
N ASP A 195 -31.39 -19.52 10.00
CA ASP A 195 -31.90 -19.60 8.63
C ASP A 195 -31.32 -18.48 7.77
N TYR A 196 -30.17 -18.76 7.14
CA TYR A 196 -29.53 -17.80 6.23
C TYR A 196 -30.28 -17.62 4.90
N SER A 197 -31.32 -18.41 4.61
CA SER A 197 -32.18 -18.14 3.45
C SER A 197 -33.01 -16.87 3.62
N GLU A 198 -33.17 -16.40 4.87
CA GLU A 198 -33.78 -15.12 5.22
C GLU A 198 -32.80 -13.94 5.29
N ASP A 199 -31.49 -14.17 5.11
CA ASP A 199 -30.50 -13.07 5.02
C ASP A 199 -30.57 -12.37 3.64
N PHE A 200 -29.93 -11.21 3.51
CA PHE A 200 -30.03 -10.36 2.32
C PHE A 200 -29.72 -11.08 0.99
N PHE A 201 -28.73 -11.97 1.00
CA PHE A 201 -28.30 -12.72 -0.19
C PHE A 201 -28.90 -14.13 -0.28
N GLY A 202 -29.81 -14.51 0.62
CA GLY A 202 -30.41 -15.84 0.69
C GLY A 202 -29.43 -16.97 1.05
N LYS A 203 -28.24 -16.61 1.54
CA LYS A 203 -27.18 -17.48 2.05
C LYS A 203 -26.17 -16.64 2.82
N GLU A 204 -25.22 -17.30 3.49
CA GLU A 204 -24.11 -16.61 4.12
C GLU A 204 -23.28 -15.81 3.10
N ALA A 205 -22.89 -14.61 3.52
CA ALA A 205 -22.05 -13.70 2.75
C ALA A 205 -20.97 -13.10 3.63
N PHE A 206 -19.82 -12.80 3.03
CA PHE A 206 -18.60 -12.38 3.70
C PHE A 206 -17.90 -11.26 2.92
N LEU A 207 -17.01 -10.54 3.59
CA LEU A 207 -16.04 -9.67 2.90
C LEU A 207 -14.88 -10.53 2.38
N THR A 208 -14.52 -10.30 1.12
CA THR A 208 -13.51 -11.12 0.44
C THR A 208 -12.10 -10.95 1.00
N VAL A 209 -11.36 -12.05 1.05
CA VAL A 209 -9.92 -12.08 1.35
C VAL A 209 -9.06 -11.83 0.11
N SER A 210 -9.62 -12.05 -1.09
CA SER A 210 -8.92 -11.92 -2.39
C SER A 210 -9.92 -11.88 -3.56
N GLY A 211 -9.59 -11.13 -4.62
CA GLY A 211 -10.34 -11.14 -5.88
C GLY A 211 -9.92 -12.26 -6.84
N GLN A 212 -8.92 -13.08 -6.50
CA GLN A 212 -8.22 -13.98 -7.41
C GLN A 212 -9.14 -14.94 -8.17
N LEU A 213 -10.01 -15.69 -7.47
CA LEU A 213 -10.89 -16.67 -8.14
C LEU A 213 -11.79 -16.01 -9.18
N ASN A 214 -12.27 -14.78 -8.90
CA ASN A 214 -13.03 -14.00 -9.87
C ASN A 214 -12.13 -13.44 -10.98
N GLY A 215 -10.89 -13.05 -10.67
CA GLY A 215 -9.88 -12.61 -11.64
C GLY A 215 -9.58 -13.66 -12.71
N GLU A 216 -9.46 -14.93 -12.33
CA GLU A 216 -9.25 -16.05 -13.26
C GLU A 216 -10.36 -16.18 -14.31
N THR A 217 -11.62 -15.87 -13.94
CA THR A 217 -12.73 -15.86 -14.90
C THR A 217 -12.50 -14.84 -16.02
N TYR A 218 -11.98 -13.66 -15.69
CA TYR A 218 -11.69 -12.62 -16.68
C TYR A 218 -10.38 -12.87 -17.42
N ALA A 219 -9.37 -13.44 -16.76
CA ALA A 219 -8.12 -13.82 -17.40
C ALA A 219 -8.34 -14.83 -18.53
N SER A 220 -9.27 -15.78 -18.35
CA SER A 220 -9.64 -16.75 -19.40
C SER A 220 -10.30 -16.12 -20.63
N ALA A 221 -10.80 -14.88 -20.53
CA ALA A 221 -11.44 -14.14 -21.63
C ALA A 221 -10.58 -13.01 -22.21
N MET A 222 -9.80 -12.33 -21.36
CA MET A 222 -9.04 -11.11 -21.71
C MET A 222 -7.53 -11.34 -21.77
N SER A 223 -7.08 -12.55 -21.46
CA SER A 223 -5.69 -13.00 -21.30
C SER A 223 -4.89 -12.32 -20.19
N LYS A 224 -5.04 -11.01 -19.96
CA LYS A 224 -4.26 -10.24 -18.98
C LYS A 224 -5.15 -9.29 -18.23
N ILE A 225 -5.33 -9.53 -16.93
CA ILE A 225 -6.11 -8.66 -16.05
C ILE A 225 -5.35 -8.32 -14.79
N TYR A 226 -5.83 -7.32 -14.08
CA TYR A 226 -5.44 -7.09 -12.70
C TYR A 226 -6.61 -6.53 -11.89
N THR A 227 -6.66 -6.87 -10.61
CA THR A 227 -7.49 -6.19 -9.63
C THR A 227 -6.67 -5.11 -8.92
N PHE A 228 -7.37 -4.11 -8.40
CA PHE A 228 -6.83 -3.19 -7.41
C PHE A 228 -8.01 -2.78 -6.54
N GLY A 229 -8.13 -3.38 -5.37
CA GLY A 229 -9.31 -3.23 -4.52
C GLY A 229 -9.04 -3.58 -3.05
N PRO A 230 -9.99 -3.26 -2.17
CA PRO A 230 -9.90 -3.63 -0.76
C PRO A 230 -10.12 -5.13 -0.55
N THR A 231 -9.38 -5.70 0.39
CA THR A 231 -9.52 -7.06 0.89
C THR A 231 -9.50 -7.06 2.41
N PHE A 232 -10.07 -8.09 3.01
CA PHE A 232 -10.34 -8.12 4.45
C PHE A 232 -9.85 -9.41 5.07
N ARG A 233 -9.34 -9.34 6.30
CA ARG A 233 -8.95 -10.52 7.09
C ARG A 233 -9.45 -10.36 8.51
N ALA A 234 -10.23 -11.32 8.99
CA ALA A 234 -10.76 -11.32 10.35
C ALA A 234 -9.83 -12.00 11.36
N GLU A 235 -8.57 -12.22 10.98
CA GLU A 235 -7.57 -12.84 11.84
C GLU A 235 -7.40 -12.08 13.16
N ASN A 236 -7.24 -12.83 14.25
CA ASN A 236 -7.11 -12.28 15.59
C ASN A 236 -5.69 -11.71 15.86
N SER A 237 -5.16 -10.92 14.93
CA SER A 237 -3.78 -10.44 14.89
C SER A 237 -3.66 -8.94 15.20
N ASN A 238 -2.68 -8.57 16.02
CA ASN A 238 -2.37 -7.17 16.33
C ASN A 238 -0.86 -6.91 16.32
N THR A 239 -0.26 -7.01 15.13
CA THR A 239 1.19 -6.74 14.92
C THR A 239 1.40 -5.46 14.13
N SER A 240 2.65 -5.00 13.96
CA SER A 240 2.99 -3.84 13.12
C SER A 240 2.77 -4.06 11.61
N ARG A 241 2.42 -5.28 11.19
CA ARG A 241 2.34 -5.69 9.78
C ARG A 241 0.95 -6.12 9.31
N HIS A 242 -0.01 -6.26 10.21
CA HIS A 242 -1.36 -6.73 9.88
C HIS A 242 -2.41 -5.61 10.00
N LEU A 243 -3.34 -5.60 9.05
CA LEU A 243 -4.57 -4.82 9.03
C LEU A 243 -5.74 -5.75 8.78
N ALA A 244 -6.92 -5.39 9.30
CA ALA A 244 -8.16 -6.10 9.02
C ALA A 244 -8.79 -5.70 7.67
N GLU A 245 -8.46 -4.50 7.19
CA GLU A 245 -8.84 -3.95 5.88
C GLU A 245 -7.57 -3.38 5.25
N PHE A 246 -7.24 -3.83 4.04
CA PHE A 246 -6.06 -3.42 3.29
C PHE A 246 -6.34 -3.50 1.79
N TRP A 247 -5.44 -2.99 0.96
CA TRP A 247 -5.60 -2.99 -0.49
C TRP A 247 -4.67 -4.00 -1.13
N MET A 248 -5.22 -4.78 -2.06
CA MET A 248 -4.49 -5.78 -2.84
C MET A 248 -4.45 -5.38 -4.30
N VAL A 249 -3.32 -5.67 -4.93
CA VAL A 249 -3.15 -5.61 -6.39
C VAL A 249 -2.90 -7.03 -6.88
N GLU A 250 -3.79 -7.55 -7.71
CA GLU A 250 -3.79 -8.97 -8.08
C GLU A 250 -3.83 -9.14 -9.61
N PRO A 251 -2.68 -9.20 -10.31
CA PRO A 251 -2.67 -9.59 -11.71
C PRO A 251 -2.93 -11.08 -11.91
N GLU A 252 -3.62 -11.41 -12.99
CA GLU A 252 -3.84 -12.78 -13.45
C GLU A 252 -3.61 -12.84 -14.96
N VAL A 253 -2.81 -13.81 -15.40
CA VAL A 253 -2.31 -13.92 -16.78
C VAL A 253 -2.55 -15.32 -17.33
N ALA A 254 -3.37 -15.42 -18.37
CA ALA A 254 -3.53 -16.62 -19.16
C ALA A 254 -2.27 -16.92 -19.99
N PHE A 255 -2.02 -18.21 -20.21
CA PHE A 255 -0.86 -18.73 -20.94
C PHE A 255 0.49 -18.45 -20.26
N ALA A 256 0.49 -18.13 -18.97
CA ALA A 256 1.69 -17.91 -18.17
C ALA A 256 1.97 -19.10 -17.24
N ASP A 257 3.26 -19.39 -17.03
CA ASP A 257 3.73 -20.33 -16.02
C ASP A 257 4.24 -19.61 -14.74
N LEU A 258 4.85 -20.34 -13.81
CA LEU A 258 5.41 -19.76 -12.57
C LEU A 258 6.58 -18.79 -12.82
N ASN A 259 7.37 -19.01 -13.87
CA ASN A 259 8.51 -18.15 -14.21
C ASN A 259 8.04 -16.84 -14.83
N ASP A 260 7.04 -16.89 -15.70
CA ASP A 260 6.42 -15.72 -16.31
C ASP A 260 5.87 -14.77 -15.24
N ILE A 261 5.15 -15.32 -14.25
CA ILE A 261 4.53 -14.52 -13.19
C ILE A 261 5.57 -13.97 -12.21
N ALA A 262 6.65 -14.72 -11.93
CA ALA A 262 7.80 -14.23 -11.16
C ALA A 262 8.48 -13.05 -11.87
N LYS A 263 8.63 -13.15 -13.19
CA LYS A 263 9.21 -12.07 -14.00
C LYS A 263 8.31 -10.82 -14.01
N LEU A 264 7.00 -11.01 -14.12
CA LEU A 264 6.04 -9.90 -14.03
C LEU A 264 6.13 -9.17 -12.68
N ALA A 265 6.25 -9.90 -11.58
CA ALA A 265 6.39 -9.34 -10.24
C ALA A 265 7.67 -8.50 -10.11
N GLU A 266 8.80 -9.01 -10.60
CA GLU A 266 10.07 -8.28 -10.68
C GLU A 266 9.93 -6.98 -11.49
N ASP A 267 9.41 -7.08 -12.71
CA ASP A 267 9.30 -5.94 -13.62
C ASP A 267 8.37 -4.85 -13.07
N MET A 268 7.27 -5.25 -12.42
CA MET A 268 6.33 -4.34 -11.78
C MET A 268 6.99 -3.60 -10.61
N LEU A 269 7.68 -4.31 -9.71
CA LEU A 269 8.36 -3.70 -8.55
C LEU A 269 9.45 -2.72 -9.02
N LYS A 270 10.29 -3.12 -9.98
CA LYS A 270 11.32 -2.24 -10.56
C LYS A 270 10.70 -1.00 -11.21
N TYR A 271 9.57 -1.13 -11.90
CA TYR A 271 8.87 0.00 -12.52
C TYR A 271 8.37 1.01 -11.47
N VAL A 272 7.66 0.54 -10.43
CA VAL A 272 7.07 1.44 -9.44
C VAL A 272 8.12 2.12 -8.56
N PHE A 273 9.25 1.46 -8.29
CA PHE A 273 10.38 2.07 -7.59
C PHE A 273 11.05 3.17 -8.41
N LYS A 274 11.28 2.93 -9.71
CA LYS A 274 11.79 3.98 -10.63
C LYS A 274 10.84 5.18 -10.67
N ALA A 275 9.53 4.92 -10.73
CA ALA A 275 8.53 5.97 -10.75
C ALA A 275 8.59 6.83 -9.49
N VAL A 276 8.64 6.24 -8.30
CA VAL A 276 8.73 7.02 -7.04
C VAL A 276 10.03 7.81 -6.94
N LEU A 277 11.19 7.21 -7.26
CA LEU A 277 12.47 7.91 -7.23
C LEU A 277 12.51 9.10 -8.19
N THR A 278 11.86 8.98 -9.35
CA THR A 278 11.82 10.03 -10.37
C THR A 278 10.77 11.11 -10.04
N GLU A 279 9.58 10.69 -9.65
CA GLU A 279 8.43 11.58 -9.52
C GLU A 279 8.36 12.24 -8.15
N ARG A 280 8.84 11.58 -7.08
CA ARG A 280 8.76 12.03 -5.68
C ARG A 280 10.14 12.14 -4.99
N PRO A 281 11.17 12.74 -5.63
CA PRO A 281 12.50 12.82 -5.03
C PRO A 281 12.54 13.66 -3.75
N ASP A 282 11.66 14.66 -3.64
CA ASP A 282 11.51 15.53 -2.46
C ASP A 282 11.00 14.74 -1.24
N ASP A 283 9.91 13.97 -1.42
CA ASP A 283 9.36 13.11 -0.39
C ASP A 283 10.35 12.00 0.00
N MET A 284 11.05 11.41 -0.98
CA MET A 284 12.04 10.35 -0.73
C MET A 284 13.29 10.86 0.00
N ALA A 285 13.76 12.08 -0.30
CA ALA A 285 14.85 12.72 0.43
C ALA A 285 14.48 12.91 1.91
N PHE A 286 13.23 13.31 2.20
CA PHE A 286 12.74 13.40 3.57
C PHE A 286 12.76 12.05 4.30
N PHE A 287 12.31 10.97 3.65
CA PHE A 287 12.35 9.63 4.26
C PHE A 287 13.79 9.20 4.55
N ALA A 288 14.72 9.43 3.62
CA ALA A 288 16.15 9.16 3.82
C ALA A 288 16.75 9.98 4.98
N GLU A 289 16.37 11.24 5.13
CA GLU A 289 16.90 12.09 6.21
C GLU A 289 16.31 11.76 7.58
N ARG A 290 15.01 11.42 7.65
CA ARG A 290 14.24 11.47 8.91
C ARG A 290 13.69 10.14 9.39
N ILE A 291 13.51 9.16 8.50
CA ILE A 291 12.80 7.91 8.82
C ILE A 291 13.73 6.71 8.65
N GLU A 292 14.29 6.52 7.45
CA GLU A 292 15.10 5.36 7.10
C GLU A 292 16.25 5.80 6.17
N PRO A 293 17.50 5.92 6.67
CA PRO A 293 18.65 6.38 5.90
C PRO A 293 18.88 5.66 4.58
N THR A 294 18.45 4.41 4.48
CA THR A 294 18.58 3.60 3.25
C THR A 294 17.39 3.70 2.30
N ALA A 295 16.37 4.53 2.58
CA ALA A 295 15.11 4.54 1.80
C ALA A 295 15.33 4.74 0.30
N VAL A 296 16.23 5.64 -0.11
CA VAL A 296 16.56 5.87 -1.52
C VAL A 296 17.49 4.78 -2.06
N THR A 297 18.62 4.56 -1.40
CA THR A 297 19.67 3.64 -1.87
C THR A 297 19.21 2.17 -1.91
N ARG A 298 18.26 1.79 -1.05
CA ARG A 298 17.61 0.47 -1.08
C ARG A 298 16.82 0.29 -2.37
N LEU A 299 16.06 1.29 -2.79
CA LEU A 299 15.27 1.20 -4.03
C LEU A 299 16.18 1.19 -5.26
N GLU A 300 17.23 2.02 -5.28
CA GLU A 300 18.25 2.01 -6.34
C GLU A 300 18.91 0.63 -6.45
N SER A 301 19.39 0.07 -5.32
CA SER A 301 19.97 -1.27 -5.25
C SER A 301 18.99 -2.37 -5.70
N PHE A 302 17.72 -2.26 -5.31
CA PHE A 302 16.67 -3.20 -5.73
C PHE A 302 16.44 -3.15 -7.24
N ILE A 303 16.46 -1.95 -7.84
CA ILE A 303 16.28 -1.75 -9.27
C ILE A 303 17.43 -2.36 -10.07
N ASP A 304 18.67 -2.22 -9.58
CA ASP A 304 19.88 -2.63 -10.28
C ASP A 304 20.18 -4.13 -10.18
N LYS A 305 19.63 -4.82 -9.17
CA LYS A 305 19.86 -6.25 -8.95
C LYS A 305 18.81 -7.11 -9.66
N ASP A 306 19.26 -8.20 -10.25
CA ASP A 306 18.36 -9.28 -10.66
C ASP A 306 17.89 -10.06 -9.43
N PHE A 307 16.67 -10.58 -9.49
CA PHE A 307 16.14 -11.35 -8.38
C PHE A 307 16.78 -12.73 -8.35
N ALA A 308 17.36 -13.10 -7.21
CA ALA A 308 17.78 -14.47 -6.97
C ALA A 308 16.55 -15.39 -7.03
N GLN A 309 16.72 -16.61 -7.51
CA GLN A 309 15.64 -17.60 -7.55
C GLN A 309 16.12 -18.87 -6.86
N VAL A 310 15.28 -19.42 -5.99
CA VAL A 310 15.63 -20.59 -5.19
C VAL A 310 14.38 -21.41 -4.93
N ASP A 311 14.47 -22.72 -5.04
CA ASP A 311 13.38 -23.59 -4.60
C ASP A 311 13.34 -23.64 -3.07
N TYR A 312 12.15 -23.75 -2.49
CA TYR A 312 11.94 -23.85 -1.04
C TYR A 312 12.83 -24.92 -0.40
N THR A 313 12.98 -26.08 -1.06
CA THR A 313 13.82 -27.19 -0.59
C THR A 313 15.29 -26.76 -0.45
N ASP A 314 15.80 -25.98 -1.41
CA ASP A 314 17.17 -25.46 -1.37
C ASP A 314 17.29 -24.33 -0.35
N ALA A 315 16.26 -23.48 -0.21
CA ALA A 315 16.21 -22.44 0.81
C ALA A 315 16.29 -23.02 2.23
N ILE A 316 15.55 -24.10 2.52
CA ILE A 316 15.67 -24.84 3.79
C ILE A 316 17.10 -25.37 4.00
N THR A 317 17.69 -25.95 2.95
CA THR A 317 19.07 -26.46 2.99
C THR A 317 20.08 -25.35 3.31
N ILE A 318 19.92 -24.17 2.71
CA ILE A 318 20.75 -22.99 2.98
C ILE A 318 20.59 -22.55 4.44
N LEU A 319 19.36 -22.44 4.92
CA LEU A 319 19.04 -21.97 6.27
C LEU A 319 19.56 -22.94 7.34
N GLN A 320 19.47 -24.25 7.14
CA GLN A 320 20.00 -25.24 8.08
C GLN A 320 21.53 -25.23 8.15
N ASN A 321 22.20 -24.93 7.03
CA ASN A 321 23.66 -24.93 6.93
C ASN A 321 24.30 -23.58 7.23
N CYS A 322 23.51 -22.52 7.48
CA CYS A 322 24.05 -21.17 7.64
C CYS A 322 24.76 -20.89 8.98
N GLY A 323 24.64 -21.80 9.94
CA GLY A 323 25.24 -21.66 11.28
C GLY A 323 24.59 -20.60 12.18
N LYS A 324 23.54 -19.91 11.71
CA LYS A 324 22.75 -18.96 12.52
C LYS A 324 21.70 -19.70 13.34
N GLN A 325 21.50 -19.26 14.58
CA GLN A 325 20.39 -19.71 15.41
C GLN A 325 19.18 -18.80 15.13
N PHE A 326 18.05 -19.40 14.77
CA PHE A 326 16.78 -18.74 14.52
C PHE A 326 15.83 -18.96 15.70
N GLU A 327 14.89 -18.05 15.89
CA GLU A 327 13.83 -18.20 16.92
C GLU A 327 12.85 -19.31 16.52
N PHE A 328 12.51 -19.38 15.23
CA PHE A 328 11.59 -20.34 14.65
C PHE A 328 12.33 -21.49 13.96
N PRO A 329 11.78 -22.73 14.00
CA PRO A 329 12.40 -23.90 13.41
C PRO A 329 12.55 -23.76 11.89
N VAL A 330 13.65 -24.29 11.37
CA VAL A 330 13.93 -24.39 9.93
C VAL A 330 13.84 -25.85 9.53
N GLU A 331 12.66 -26.27 9.10
CA GLU A 331 12.35 -27.65 8.75
C GLU A 331 11.49 -27.72 7.48
N TRP A 332 11.73 -28.73 6.65
CA TRP A 332 10.96 -28.93 5.43
C TRP A 332 9.50 -29.25 5.77
N GLY A 333 8.56 -28.54 5.15
CA GLY A 333 7.12 -28.66 5.44
C GLY A 333 6.60 -27.61 6.43
N VAL A 334 7.47 -26.76 6.98
CA VAL A 334 7.08 -25.61 7.81
C VAL A 334 7.25 -24.32 7.00
N ASP A 335 6.30 -23.41 7.14
CA ASP A 335 6.36 -22.14 6.42
C ASP A 335 7.51 -21.26 6.92
N LEU A 336 8.15 -20.53 6.00
CA LEU A 336 9.28 -19.67 6.33
C LEU A 336 8.81 -18.47 7.13
N GLN A 337 9.53 -18.17 8.22
CA GLN A 337 9.26 -16.98 9.01
C GLN A 337 10.07 -15.80 8.48
N SER A 338 9.62 -14.58 8.83
CA SER A 338 10.27 -13.35 8.34
C SER A 338 11.77 -13.27 8.64
N GLU A 339 12.26 -13.88 9.72
CA GLU A 339 13.70 -13.93 10.00
C GLU A 339 14.49 -14.83 9.02
N HIS A 340 13.86 -15.89 8.51
CA HIS A 340 14.44 -16.81 7.54
C HIS A 340 14.48 -16.15 6.16
N GLU A 341 13.36 -15.58 5.74
CA GLU A 341 13.22 -14.80 4.50
C GLU A 341 14.25 -13.66 4.44
N ARG A 342 14.34 -12.88 5.51
CA ARG A 342 15.29 -11.77 5.60
C ARG A 342 16.73 -12.27 5.59
N TYR A 343 17.04 -13.40 6.21
CA TYR A 343 18.38 -13.98 6.12
C TYR A 343 18.74 -14.32 4.66
N LEU A 344 17.83 -14.97 3.92
CA LEU A 344 18.05 -15.30 2.51
C LEU A 344 18.31 -14.04 1.68
N ALA A 345 17.47 -13.01 1.83
CA ALA A 345 17.57 -11.80 1.01
C ALA A 345 18.70 -10.85 1.44
N GLU A 346 18.95 -10.68 2.75
CA GLU A 346 19.91 -9.69 3.27
C GLU A 346 21.33 -10.24 3.42
N VAL A 347 21.49 -11.54 3.68
CA VAL A 347 22.78 -12.13 4.06
C VAL A 347 23.27 -13.15 3.05
N HIS A 348 22.41 -14.05 2.57
CA HIS A 348 22.84 -15.12 1.66
C HIS A 348 22.96 -14.66 0.20
N PHE A 349 21.87 -14.11 -0.34
CA PHE A 349 21.82 -13.66 -1.73
C PHE A 349 22.17 -12.17 -1.89
N GLU A 350 22.03 -11.38 -0.83
CA GLU A 350 22.19 -9.92 -0.84
C GLU A 350 21.37 -9.25 -1.96
N ALA A 351 20.21 -9.81 -2.31
CA ALA A 351 19.34 -9.40 -3.41
C ALA A 351 17.88 -9.75 -3.06
N PRO A 352 16.90 -9.17 -3.76
CA PRO A 352 15.54 -9.70 -3.71
C PRO A 352 15.52 -11.16 -4.18
N VAL A 353 14.68 -11.98 -3.56
CA VAL A 353 14.65 -13.43 -3.78
C VAL A 353 13.25 -13.87 -4.16
N VAL A 354 13.11 -14.67 -5.21
CA VAL A 354 11.91 -15.43 -5.51
C VAL A 354 12.10 -16.84 -4.98
N ILE A 355 11.40 -17.18 -3.91
CA ILE A 355 11.38 -18.53 -3.36
C ILE A 355 10.25 -19.28 -4.07
N LYS A 356 10.52 -20.47 -4.61
CA LYS A 356 9.56 -21.22 -5.46
C LYS A 356 9.27 -22.61 -4.91
N ASN A 357 8.22 -23.23 -5.43
CA ASN A 357 7.96 -24.67 -5.28
C ASN A 357 7.80 -25.10 -3.81
N TYR A 358 6.84 -24.48 -3.11
CA TYR A 358 6.55 -24.74 -1.70
C TYR A 358 5.88 -26.09 -1.47
N PRO A 359 5.99 -26.69 -0.27
CA PRO A 359 5.26 -27.90 0.11
C PRO A 359 3.75 -27.71 -0.07
N ARG A 360 3.09 -28.71 -0.68
CA ARG A 360 1.65 -28.62 -1.00
C ARG A 360 0.79 -28.42 0.25
N ASP A 361 1.17 -29.01 1.38
CA ASP A 361 0.33 -29.07 2.60
C ASP A 361 0.20 -27.74 3.33
N ILE A 362 1.05 -26.76 3.03
CA ILE A 362 1.02 -25.42 3.65
C ILE A 362 0.54 -24.33 2.67
N LYS A 363 0.02 -24.72 1.50
CA LYS A 363 -0.42 -23.79 0.46
C LYS A 363 -1.85 -24.12 -0.01
N ALA A 364 -2.49 -23.12 -0.60
CA ALA A 364 -3.91 -23.14 -0.97
C ALA A 364 -4.26 -24.16 -2.06
N PHE A 365 -5.54 -24.55 -2.12
CA PHE A 365 -6.05 -25.60 -3.01
C PHE A 365 -5.87 -25.31 -4.50
N TYR A 366 -5.82 -24.03 -4.89
CA TYR A 366 -5.79 -23.59 -6.28
C TYR A 366 -4.39 -23.64 -6.90
N MET A 367 -3.33 -23.87 -6.11
CA MET A 367 -1.95 -23.87 -6.62
C MET A 367 -1.63 -25.16 -7.37
N ARG A 368 -1.02 -25.04 -8.56
CA ARG A 368 -0.73 -26.18 -9.43
C ARG A 368 0.20 -27.18 -8.76
N GLN A 369 -0.17 -28.46 -8.76
CA GLN A 369 0.66 -29.54 -8.22
C GLN A 369 1.84 -29.83 -9.15
N ASN A 370 3.06 -29.83 -8.59
CA ASN A 370 4.28 -30.18 -9.33
C ASN A 370 4.37 -31.69 -9.57
N GLU A 371 5.24 -32.09 -10.51
CA GLU A 371 5.41 -33.49 -10.91
C GLU A 371 6.02 -34.36 -9.81
N ASP A 372 6.63 -33.77 -8.79
CA ASP A 372 7.22 -34.47 -7.64
C ASP A 372 6.17 -35.03 -6.65
N GLY A 373 4.90 -34.63 -6.78
CA GLY A 373 3.80 -35.01 -5.90
C GLY A 373 3.90 -34.46 -4.47
N LYS A 374 4.83 -33.53 -4.20
CA LYS A 374 5.12 -32.99 -2.87
C LYS A 374 4.99 -31.48 -2.79
N THR A 375 5.28 -30.79 -3.89
CA THR A 375 5.29 -29.32 -3.95
C THR A 375 4.20 -28.80 -4.89
N VAL A 376 3.91 -27.51 -4.74
CA VAL A 376 3.06 -26.74 -5.64
C VAL A 376 3.85 -25.62 -6.29
N ALA A 377 3.47 -25.22 -7.50
CA ALA A 377 4.06 -24.11 -8.25
C ALA A 377 3.68 -22.74 -7.63
N ALA A 378 4.06 -22.54 -6.38
CA ALA A 378 3.93 -21.29 -5.64
C ALA A 378 5.23 -20.49 -5.72
N MET A 379 5.11 -19.18 -5.56
CA MET A 379 6.25 -18.28 -5.36
C MET A 379 5.95 -17.24 -4.30
N ASP A 380 6.97 -16.90 -3.52
CA ASP A 380 6.98 -15.74 -2.64
C ASP A 380 8.17 -14.85 -3.05
N VAL A 381 7.91 -13.56 -3.31
CA VAL A 381 8.94 -12.55 -3.57
C VAL A 381 9.31 -11.91 -2.25
N VAL A 382 10.56 -12.06 -1.86
CA VAL A 382 11.13 -11.58 -0.62
C VAL A 382 12.05 -10.40 -0.91
N ALA A 383 11.77 -9.26 -0.26
CA ALA A 383 12.57 -8.05 -0.36
C ALA A 383 13.44 -7.85 0.90
N PRO A 384 14.74 -7.46 0.75
CA PRO A 384 15.60 -7.15 1.88
C PRO A 384 14.97 -6.08 2.80
N GLY A 385 14.88 -6.34 4.10
CA GLY A 385 14.32 -5.46 5.12
C GLY A 385 12.91 -5.82 5.59
N ILE A 386 12.01 -6.17 4.67
CA ILE A 386 10.58 -6.41 4.99
C ILE A 386 10.21 -7.91 5.02
N GLY A 387 10.88 -8.74 4.23
CA GLY A 387 10.45 -10.12 3.97
C GLY A 387 9.57 -10.22 2.74
N GLU A 388 8.59 -11.12 2.77
CA GLU A 388 7.58 -11.30 1.71
C GLU A 388 6.83 -9.99 1.36
N ILE A 389 6.86 -9.62 0.07
CA ILE A 389 6.11 -8.49 -0.49
C ILE A 389 5.02 -8.93 -1.49
N ILE A 390 5.24 -10.04 -2.21
CA ILE A 390 4.30 -10.62 -3.17
C ILE A 390 4.23 -12.14 -2.92
N GLY A 391 3.03 -12.69 -2.89
CA GLY A 391 2.79 -14.13 -2.92
C GLY A 391 1.97 -14.49 -4.16
N GLY A 392 2.27 -15.60 -4.82
CA GLY A 392 1.59 -15.99 -6.05
C GLY A 392 1.79 -17.44 -6.44
N SER A 393 1.14 -17.87 -7.52
CA SER A 393 1.29 -19.23 -8.01
C SER A 393 0.90 -19.35 -9.48
N GLN A 394 1.37 -20.42 -10.11
CA GLN A 394 0.65 -21.02 -11.22
C GLN A 394 -0.60 -21.71 -10.68
N ARG A 395 -1.71 -21.63 -11.42
CA ARG A 395 -3.01 -22.16 -10.99
C ARG A 395 -3.20 -23.58 -11.51
N GLU A 396 -3.88 -24.41 -10.72
CA GLU A 396 -4.19 -25.79 -11.12
C GLU A 396 -5.25 -25.78 -12.23
N GLU A 397 -4.80 -26.02 -13.46
CA GLU A 397 -5.61 -26.00 -14.67
C GLU A 397 -6.29 -27.35 -14.98
N ARG A 398 -5.84 -28.44 -14.32
CA ARG A 398 -6.33 -29.81 -14.53
C ARG A 398 -7.46 -30.11 -13.56
N LEU A 399 -8.66 -30.34 -14.10
CA LEU A 399 -9.89 -30.48 -13.29
C LEU A 399 -9.83 -31.66 -12.31
N ASP A 400 -9.28 -32.79 -12.71
CA ASP A 400 -9.15 -33.99 -11.87
C ASP A 400 -8.22 -33.76 -10.68
N VAL A 401 -7.10 -33.06 -10.91
CA VAL A 401 -6.15 -32.68 -9.85
C VAL A 401 -6.75 -31.65 -8.91
N LEU A 402 -7.44 -30.63 -9.45
CA LEU A 402 -8.16 -29.63 -8.64
C LEU A 402 -9.24 -30.28 -7.79
N ASP A 403 -10.05 -31.17 -8.36
CA ASP A 403 -11.12 -31.88 -7.66
C ASP A 403 -10.56 -32.76 -6.53
N ALA A 404 -9.45 -33.47 -6.77
CA ALA A 404 -8.78 -34.24 -5.73
C ALA A 404 -8.28 -33.34 -4.60
N ARG A 405 -7.73 -32.16 -4.92
CA ARG A 405 -7.24 -31.22 -3.91
C ARG A 405 -8.36 -30.59 -3.08
N LEU A 406 -9.51 -30.29 -3.70
CA LEU A 406 -10.70 -29.84 -2.98
C LEU A 406 -11.17 -30.88 -1.96
N ASP A 407 -11.21 -32.17 -2.36
CA ASP A 407 -11.58 -33.26 -1.45
C ASP A 407 -10.59 -33.40 -0.28
N GLU A 408 -9.28 -33.36 -0.55
CA GLU A 408 -8.22 -33.43 0.47
C GLU A 408 -8.34 -32.32 1.53
N MET A 409 -8.75 -31.12 1.11
CA MET A 409 -8.89 -29.95 1.98
C MET A 409 -10.30 -29.83 2.60
N GLY A 410 -11.19 -30.80 2.36
CA GLY A 410 -12.55 -30.78 2.90
C GLY A 410 -13.45 -29.69 2.31
N LEU A 411 -13.12 -29.19 1.11
CA LEU A 411 -13.87 -28.15 0.42
C LEU A 411 -14.94 -28.77 -0.48
N ASN A 412 -16.17 -28.26 -0.40
CA ASN A 412 -17.29 -28.77 -1.17
C ASN A 412 -17.24 -28.29 -2.63
N LYS A 413 -17.02 -29.22 -3.57
CA LYS A 413 -16.92 -28.94 -5.02
C LYS A 413 -18.13 -28.22 -5.61
N GLU A 414 -19.32 -28.41 -5.04
CA GLU A 414 -20.53 -27.75 -5.51
C GLU A 414 -20.49 -26.24 -5.25
N ASP A 415 -19.80 -25.78 -4.20
CA ASP A 415 -19.64 -24.34 -3.94
C ASP A 415 -18.68 -23.67 -4.94
N TYR A 416 -17.80 -24.47 -5.56
CA TYR A 416 -16.82 -24.05 -6.56
C TYR A 416 -17.22 -24.43 -8.00
N TRP A 417 -18.49 -24.73 -8.27
CA TRP A 417 -18.95 -25.22 -9.59
C TRP A 417 -18.51 -24.30 -10.75
N TRP A 418 -18.63 -22.99 -10.57
CA TRP A 418 -18.31 -21.97 -11.57
C TRP A 418 -16.80 -21.81 -11.76
N TYR A 419 -16.02 -22.02 -10.70
CA TYR A 419 -14.57 -21.98 -10.76
C TYR A 419 -14.00 -23.23 -11.45
N ARG A 420 -14.65 -24.38 -11.23
CA ARG A 420 -14.37 -25.65 -11.93
C ARG A 420 -14.71 -25.57 -13.42
N ASP A 421 -15.72 -24.80 -13.81
CA ASP A 421 -16.07 -24.59 -15.23
C ASP A 421 -14.93 -23.95 -16.03
N LEU A 422 -14.09 -23.12 -15.38
CA LEU A 422 -12.88 -22.57 -16.01
C LEU A 422 -11.91 -23.66 -16.49
N ARG A 423 -11.93 -24.84 -15.85
CA ARG A 423 -11.11 -26.00 -16.20
C ARG A 423 -11.80 -26.95 -17.19
N ARG A 424 -13.09 -26.75 -17.48
CA ARG A 424 -13.88 -27.57 -18.42
C ARG A 424 -13.91 -26.98 -19.82
N TYR A 425 -14.07 -25.66 -19.93
CA TYR A 425 -14.38 -25.01 -21.19
C TYR A 425 -13.16 -24.29 -21.78
N GLY A 426 -12.19 -25.06 -22.27
CA GLY A 426 -10.98 -24.51 -22.90
C GLY A 426 -9.95 -24.00 -21.89
N THR A 427 -9.62 -24.83 -20.89
CA THR A 427 -8.62 -24.52 -19.87
C THR A 427 -7.25 -24.21 -20.47
N VAL A 428 -6.45 -23.41 -19.75
CA VAL A 428 -5.11 -22.98 -20.14
C VAL A 428 -4.20 -22.96 -18.91
N PRO A 429 -2.88 -23.16 -19.06
CA PRO A 429 -1.92 -22.76 -18.03
C PRO A 429 -2.09 -21.25 -17.76
N HIS A 430 -2.15 -20.87 -16.51
CA HIS A 430 -2.26 -19.46 -16.10
C HIS A 430 -1.69 -19.28 -14.71
N SER A 431 -1.29 -18.04 -14.43
CA SER A 431 -0.64 -17.67 -13.18
C SER A 431 -1.03 -16.26 -12.76
N GLY A 432 -0.97 -16.02 -11.46
CA GLY A 432 -1.15 -14.70 -10.88
C GLY A 432 -0.42 -14.54 -9.56
N PHE A 433 -0.49 -13.34 -9.02
CA PHE A 433 0.05 -13.04 -7.69
C PHE A 433 -0.80 -11.99 -6.99
N GLY A 434 -0.63 -11.84 -5.67
CA GLY A 434 -1.17 -10.76 -4.87
C GLY A 434 -0.04 -9.91 -4.28
N LEU A 435 -0.17 -8.59 -4.40
CA LEU A 435 0.69 -7.61 -3.76
C LEU A 435 -0.11 -6.86 -2.69
N GLY A 436 0.32 -6.96 -1.43
CA GLY A 436 -0.21 -6.12 -0.35
C GLY A 436 0.25 -4.67 -0.52
N PHE A 437 -0.66 -3.77 -0.90
CA PHE A 437 -0.31 -2.40 -1.25
C PHE A 437 0.27 -1.62 -0.06
N GLU A 438 -0.26 -1.82 1.15
CA GLU A 438 0.32 -1.21 2.36
C GLU A 438 1.75 -1.71 2.64
N ARG A 439 2.07 -2.98 2.37
CA ARG A 439 3.45 -3.50 2.50
C ARG A 439 4.38 -2.79 1.51
N LEU A 440 3.94 -2.59 0.26
CA LEU A 440 4.68 -1.84 -0.75
C LEU A 440 4.96 -0.39 -0.31
N VAL A 441 3.94 0.32 0.17
CA VAL A 441 4.09 1.72 0.62
C VAL A 441 5.02 1.79 1.84
N ALA A 442 4.88 0.87 2.81
CA ALA A 442 5.78 0.79 3.97
C ALA A 442 7.23 0.53 3.55
N TYR A 443 7.44 -0.38 2.59
CA TYR A 443 8.77 -0.68 2.06
C TYR A 443 9.44 0.53 1.40
N VAL A 444 8.71 1.25 0.55
CA VAL A 444 9.22 2.42 -0.17
C VAL A 444 9.52 3.57 0.78
N THR A 445 8.63 3.83 1.74
CA THR A 445 8.76 4.97 2.67
C THR A 445 9.68 4.69 3.87
N GLY A 446 9.97 3.42 4.17
CA GLY A 446 10.69 3.01 5.38
C GLY A 446 9.85 3.07 6.66
N MET A 447 8.53 3.28 6.56
CA MET A 447 7.65 3.31 7.72
C MET A 447 7.55 1.91 8.35
N GLY A 448 7.84 1.81 9.65
CA GLY A 448 7.90 0.53 10.36
C GLY A 448 6.55 -0.11 10.71
N ASN A 449 5.42 0.51 10.36
CA ASN A 449 4.08 0.00 10.69
C ASN A 449 3.07 0.31 9.59
N VAL A 450 2.32 -0.70 9.14
CA VAL A 450 1.33 -0.57 8.07
C VAL A 450 0.16 0.38 8.41
N ARG A 451 -0.06 0.66 9.70
CA ARG A 451 -1.06 1.63 10.17
C ARG A 451 -0.76 3.08 9.76
N ASP A 452 0.49 3.36 9.39
CA ASP A 452 0.94 4.72 9.04
C ASP A 452 0.94 4.99 7.55
N VAL A 453 0.66 3.97 6.74
CA VAL A 453 0.70 4.03 5.27
C VAL A 453 -0.66 3.83 4.60
N ILE A 454 -1.71 3.71 5.40
CA ILE A 454 -3.12 3.79 5.00
C ILE A 454 -3.78 4.96 5.73
N ALA A 455 -4.77 5.61 5.10
CA ALA A 455 -5.40 6.81 5.65
C ALA A 455 -5.97 6.55 7.06
N PHE A 456 -6.85 5.54 7.15
CA PHE A 456 -7.55 5.15 8.37
C PHE A 456 -7.46 3.63 8.57
N PRO A 457 -6.50 3.16 9.38
CA PRO A 457 -6.27 1.73 9.53
C PRO A 457 -7.42 1.04 10.28
N ARG A 458 -7.83 -0.14 9.80
CA ARG A 458 -8.68 -1.08 10.56
C ARG A 458 -7.80 -2.16 11.16
N THR A 459 -7.91 -2.35 12.48
CA THR A 459 -7.15 -3.38 13.21
C THR A 459 -8.01 -3.98 14.30
N LYS A 460 -7.57 -5.09 14.89
CA LYS A 460 -8.22 -5.67 16.07
C LYS A 460 -8.49 -4.59 17.14
N GLY A 461 -9.75 -4.47 17.56
CA GLY A 461 -10.17 -3.52 18.59
C GLY A 461 -10.25 -2.05 18.14
N SER A 462 -10.06 -1.75 16.85
CA SER A 462 -10.12 -0.37 16.33
C SER A 462 -10.79 -0.29 14.96
N ALA A 463 -11.92 0.41 14.92
CA ALA A 463 -12.60 0.86 13.71
C ALA A 463 -12.92 2.38 13.79
N THR A 464 -12.14 3.13 14.58
CA THR A 464 -12.33 4.58 14.76
C THR A 464 -11.77 5.33 13.56
N PHE A 465 -12.56 6.30 13.07
CA PHE A 465 -12.39 7.05 11.81
C PHE A 465 -12.43 6.14 10.59
#